data_AF-A0A0D7A127-F1
#
_entry.id   AF-A0A0D7A127-F1
#
_cell.length_a   1.000
_cell.length_b   1.000
_cell.length_c   1.000
_cell.angle_alpha   90.00
_cell.angle_beta   90.00
_cell.angle_gamma   90.00
#
_symmetry.space_group_name_H-M   'P 1'
#
loop_
_entity.id
_entity.type
_entity.pdbx_description
1 polymer ?
#
loop_
_entity_poly.entity_id
_entity_poly.type
_entity_poly.pdbx_seq_one_letter_code
_entity_poly.pdbx_strand_id
1 'polypeptide(L)'
;MPPGSPYESFVIPYSIRVDQFTQLQDVQRRPLLHLLTHTHSDHVTGLSSKSFGYDVICSPDAKEMLLRHEVHGERALHDMDMRACRTRTFAHLKVEPTLMPDGTTVHTGSRDLLEEASTGLVDLMKLYPSTVHFFINSWTWGYEDALKSIAHAFNARIHFDRYKLGIYQNVSDPFLKVIGTSKADSTRFHACERFDRCRAVAVPDSHPGEPFATTSFTGNRVVYVNFTNMNKDDWEEYKASVRRDIADGKKVDALLCPLSRHSSLPELLEFVKLFRPHHVEPNTLISKMNGLDWLCIRRM
;
A
#
# COMPACT_ATOMS: atom_id res chain seq x y z
N MET A 1 9.27 0.64 -11.27
CA MET A 1 9.97 1.76 -11.89
C MET A 1 8.91 2.38 -12.74
N PRO A 2 8.40 3.54 -12.32
CA PRO A 2 7.28 4.17 -12.99
C PRO A 2 7.61 4.37 -14.48
N PRO A 3 6.61 4.34 -15.37
CA PRO A 3 6.81 4.66 -16.78
C PRO A 3 7.61 5.96 -16.95
N GLY A 4 8.66 5.91 -17.76
CA GLY A 4 9.56 7.05 -17.98
C GLY A 4 10.84 7.06 -17.14
N SER A 5 11.09 6.04 -16.32
CA SER A 5 12.40 5.89 -15.67
C SER A 5 13.55 5.88 -16.69
N PRO A 6 14.72 6.44 -16.34
CA PRO A 6 15.88 6.48 -17.22
C PRO A 6 16.29 5.09 -17.73
N TYR A 7 16.85 5.07 -18.95
CA TYR A 7 17.36 3.87 -19.63
C TYR A 7 16.39 2.69 -19.68
N GLU A 8 15.08 2.97 -19.80
CA GLU A 8 14.03 1.93 -19.81
C GLU A 8 14.08 0.98 -18.60
N SER A 9 14.55 1.49 -17.46
CA SER A 9 14.73 0.76 -16.19
C SER A 9 15.84 -0.31 -16.20
N PHE A 10 16.83 -0.19 -17.10
CA PHE A 10 18.04 -0.99 -17.04
C PHE A 10 19.02 -0.47 -15.98
N VAL A 11 19.62 -1.38 -15.22
CA VAL A 11 20.74 -1.10 -14.32
C VAL A 11 22.03 -1.13 -15.11
N ILE A 12 22.47 0.01 -15.65
CA ILE A 12 23.68 0.06 -16.49
C ILE A 12 24.95 -0.22 -15.65
N PRO A 13 25.94 -0.97 -16.19
CA PRO A 13 26.01 -1.60 -17.53
C PRO A 13 25.41 -3.01 -17.60
N TYR A 14 24.74 -3.48 -16.55
CA TYR A 14 24.18 -4.80 -16.49
C TYR A 14 22.93 -4.94 -17.37
N SER A 15 22.73 -6.15 -17.90
CA SER A 15 21.50 -6.52 -18.61
C SER A 15 20.41 -6.93 -17.61
N ILE A 16 20.18 -6.12 -16.59
CA ILE A 16 19.19 -6.33 -15.53
C ILE A 16 18.14 -5.22 -15.64
N ARG A 17 16.86 -5.59 -15.65
CA ARG A 17 15.75 -4.64 -15.71
C ARG A 17 14.91 -4.72 -14.44
N VAL A 18 14.53 -3.58 -13.88
CA VAL A 18 13.85 -3.51 -12.58
C VAL A 18 12.45 -2.93 -12.75
N ASP A 19 11.43 -3.64 -12.26
CA ASP A 19 10.03 -3.21 -12.20
C ASP A 19 9.44 -2.69 -13.52
N GLN A 20 9.90 -3.25 -14.64
CA GLN A 20 9.43 -2.91 -15.96
C GLN A 20 9.46 -4.16 -16.84
N PHE A 21 8.28 -4.57 -17.29
CA PHE A 21 8.07 -5.86 -17.96
C PHE A 21 7.42 -5.71 -19.35
N THR A 22 7.32 -4.48 -19.84
CA THR A 22 6.85 -4.20 -21.21
C THR A 22 7.87 -4.62 -22.26
N GLN A 23 7.42 -4.84 -23.49
CA GLN A 23 8.31 -5.12 -24.61
C GLN A 23 9.25 -3.92 -24.87
N LEU A 24 10.53 -4.21 -25.11
CA LEU A 24 11.53 -3.19 -25.44
C LEU A 24 11.32 -2.63 -26.84
N GLN A 25 11.60 -1.34 -27.00
CA GLN A 25 11.62 -0.70 -28.32
C GLN A 25 12.89 -1.07 -29.08
N ASP A 26 14.04 -1.10 -28.41
CA ASP A 26 15.29 -1.58 -28.96
C ASP A 26 15.43 -3.10 -28.81
N VAL A 27 15.41 -3.81 -29.94
CA VAL A 27 15.49 -5.27 -30.00
C VAL A 27 16.92 -5.79 -29.74
N GLN A 28 17.94 -4.92 -29.85
CA GLN A 28 19.33 -5.31 -29.61
C GLN A 28 19.67 -5.45 -28.13
N ARG A 29 19.01 -4.67 -27.27
CA ARG A 29 19.19 -4.76 -25.82
C ARG A 29 18.23 -5.80 -25.26
N ARG A 30 18.75 -6.86 -24.64
CA ARG A 30 17.93 -7.93 -24.05
C ARG A 30 18.17 -8.03 -22.55
N PRO A 31 17.13 -8.02 -21.70
CA PRO A 31 17.28 -8.26 -20.28
C PRO A 31 17.59 -9.74 -20.05
N LEU A 32 18.69 -10.02 -19.35
CA LEU A 32 19.04 -11.35 -18.89
C LEU A 32 18.34 -11.70 -17.57
N LEU A 33 17.91 -10.68 -16.83
CA LEU A 33 17.26 -10.83 -15.54
C LEU A 33 16.24 -9.70 -15.31
N HIS A 34 15.09 -10.04 -14.72
CA HIS A 34 14.13 -9.07 -14.22
C HIS A 34 14.04 -9.13 -12.69
N LEU A 35 14.02 -7.96 -12.07
CA LEU A 35 13.79 -7.80 -10.63
C LEU A 35 12.46 -7.10 -10.41
N LEU A 36 11.69 -7.54 -9.41
CA LEU A 36 10.53 -6.83 -8.89
C LEU A 36 10.77 -6.43 -7.43
N THR A 37 10.74 -5.14 -7.17
CA THR A 37 10.96 -4.53 -5.86
C THR A 37 9.73 -4.67 -4.97
N HIS A 38 8.53 -4.36 -5.48
CA HIS A 38 7.26 -4.46 -4.74
C HIS A 38 6.04 -4.43 -5.67
N THR A 39 4.86 -4.74 -5.13
CA THR A 39 3.63 -4.99 -5.91
C THR A 39 2.67 -3.80 -5.95
N HIS A 40 3.15 -2.62 -6.35
CA HIS A 40 2.27 -1.53 -6.78
C HIS A 40 2.04 -1.58 -8.29
N SER A 41 0.89 -1.06 -8.74
CA SER A 41 0.42 -1.21 -10.13
C SER A 41 1.40 -0.67 -11.17
N ASP A 42 2.04 0.46 -10.86
CA ASP A 42 3.03 1.12 -11.70
C ASP A 42 4.36 0.36 -11.77
N HIS A 43 4.62 -0.56 -10.84
CA HIS A 43 5.82 -1.40 -10.81
C HIS A 43 5.63 -2.77 -11.47
N VAL A 44 4.39 -3.20 -11.75
CA VAL A 44 4.09 -4.51 -12.38
C VAL A 44 3.62 -4.40 -13.84
N THR A 45 3.80 -3.22 -14.44
CA THR A 45 3.36 -2.93 -15.81
C THR A 45 4.00 -3.88 -16.82
N GLY A 46 3.17 -4.53 -17.64
CA GLY A 46 3.59 -5.48 -18.67
C GLY A 46 3.65 -6.94 -18.20
N LEU A 47 3.65 -7.20 -16.89
CA LEU A 47 3.80 -8.55 -16.33
C LEU A 47 2.59 -9.46 -16.65
N SER A 48 1.40 -8.87 -16.88
CA SER A 48 0.20 -9.60 -17.28
C SER A 48 0.16 -10.00 -18.75
N SER A 49 1.13 -9.56 -19.56
CA SER A 49 1.19 -9.89 -20.99
C SER A 49 1.48 -11.38 -21.18
N LYS A 50 0.70 -12.05 -22.04
CA LYS A 50 0.93 -13.46 -22.40
C LYS A 50 2.26 -13.69 -23.13
N SER A 51 2.84 -12.63 -23.68
CA SER A 51 4.15 -12.68 -24.34
C SER A 51 5.33 -12.56 -23.37
N PHE A 52 5.08 -12.21 -22.10
CA PHE A 52 6.12 -12.12 -21.10
C PHE A 52 6.48 -13.53 -20.60
N GLY A 53 7.71 -13.97 -20.87
CA GLY A 53 8.18 -15.33 -20.54
C GLY A 53 9.54 -15.36 -19.84
N TYR A 54 9.95 -14.26 -19.22
CA TYR A 54 11.24 -14.17 -18.51
C TYR A 54 11.09 -14.49 -17.02
N ASP A 55 12.19 -14.92 -16.40
CA ASP A 55 12.28 -15.08 -14.96
C ASP A 55 12.27 -13.73 -14.23
N VAL A 56 11.51 -13.67 -13.13
CA VAL A 56 11.41 -12.50 -12.25
C VAL A 56 11.86 -12.88 -10.84
N ILE A 57 12.89 -12.21 -10.35
CA ILE A 57 13.34 -12.34 -8.95
C ILE A 57 12.61 -11.28 -8.10
N CYS A 58 11.99 -11.72 -7.01
CA CYS A 58 11.25 -10.87 -6.08
C CYS A 58 11.24 -11.48 -4.67
N SER A 59 10.74 -10.73 -3.69
CA SER A 59 10.56 -11.25 -2.33
C SER A 59 9.46 -12.31 -2.26
N PRO A 60 9.46 -13.20 -1.24
CA PRO A 60 8.40 -14.20 -1.07
C PRO A 60 7.00 -13.58 -0.98
N ASP A 61 6.88 -12.46 -0.27
CA ASP A 61 5.60 -11.75 -0.13
C ASP A 61 5.16 -11.11 -1.45
N ALA A 62 6.08 -10.51 -2.21
CA ALA A 62 5.77 -9.99 -3.53
C ALA A 62 5.28 -11.10 -4.47
N LYS A 63 5.92 -12.28 -4.44
CA LYS A 63 5.47 -13.47 -5.17
C LYS A 63 4.06 -13.87 -4.74
N GLU A 64 3.81 -13.98 -3.43
CA GLU A 64 2.51 -14.39 -2.90
C GLU A 64 1.40 -13.41 -3.29
N MET A 65 1.68 -12.12 -3.17
CA MET A 65 0.76 -11.04 -3.54
C MET A 65 0.47 -11.01 -5.04
N LEU A 66 1.48 -11.25 -5.88
CA LEU A 66 1.31 -11.35 -7.33
C LEU A 66 0.44 -12.54 -7.74
N LEU A 67 0.72 -13.73 -7.20
CA LEU A 67 0.00 -14.96 -7.55
C LEU A 67 -1.47 -14.93 -7.13
N ARG A 68 -1.79 -14.10 -6.12
CA ARG A 68 -3.15 -13.88 -5.64
C ARG A 68 -3.81 -12.63 -6.20
N HIS A 69 -3.12 -11.85 -7.03
CA HIS A 69 -3.63 -10.59 -7.51
C HIS A 69 -4.91 -10.77 -8.33
N GLU A 70 -5.94 -10.00 -7.98
CA GLU A 70 -7.24 -10.00 -8.67
C GLU A 70 -7.60 -8.57 -9.11
N VAL A 71 -7.91 -8.39 -10.40
CA VAL A 71 -8.35 -7.09 -10.93
C VAL A 71 -9.75 -6.75 -10.40
N HIS A 72 -9.97 -5.52 -9.93
CA HIS A 72 -11.22 -5.12 -9.27
C HIS A 72 -12.51 -5.42 -10.04
N GLY A 73 -12.56 -5.12 -11.35
CA GLY A 73 -13.76 -5.40 -12.15
C GLY A 73 -14.16 -6.88 -12.16
N GLU A 74 -13.17 -7.77 -12.09
CA GLU A 74 -13.39 -9.22 -12.04
C GLU A 74 -13.78 -9.69 -10.62
N ARG A 75 -13.28 -9.01 -9.57
CA ARG A 75 -13.67 -9.24 -8.16
C ARG A 75 -15.16 -9.00 -7.96
N ALA A 76 -15.65 -7.85 -8.43
CA ALA A 76 -17.05 -7.46 -8.29
C ALA A 76 -18.01 -8.46 -8.96
N LEU A 77 -17.64 -8.98 -10.14
CA LEU A 77 -18.47 -9.95 -10.88
C LEU A 77 -18.50 -11.34 -10.22
N HIS A 78 -17.40 -11.79 -9.62
CA HIS A 78 -17.36 -13.05 -8.87
C HIS A 78 -18.13 -12.94 -7.55
N ASP A 79 -17.96 -11.84 -6.80
CA ASP A 79 -18.63 -11.67 -5.51
C ASP A 79 -20.16 -11.43 -5.68
N MET A 80 -20.62 -11.13 -6.89
CA MET A 80 -22.04 -11.12 -7.31
C MET A 80 -22.55 -12.47 -7.85
N ASP A 81 -21.80 -13.58 -7.68
CA ASP A 81 -22.15 -14.92 -8.16
C ASP A 81 -22.36 -15.04 -9.69
N MET A 82 -21.89 -14.06 -10.47
CA MET A 82 -22.03 -14.06 -11.93
C MET A 82 -20.94 -14.87 -12.66
N ARG A 83 -20.03 -15.55 -11.94
CA ARG A 83 -19.06 -16.52 -12.48
C ARG A 83 -18.97 -17.77 -11.61
N ALA A 84 -19.14 -18.95 -12.23
CA ALA A 84 -19.22 -20.24 -11.54
C ALA A 84 -17.89 -20.83 -11.02
N CYS A 85 -16.73 -20.41 -11.57
CA CYS A 85 -15.43 -20.97 -11.23
C CYS A 85 -14.37 -19.87 -11.07
N ARG A 86 -13.46 -20.06 -10.10
CA ARG A 86 -12.27 -19.21 -9.91
C ARG A 86 -11.21 -19.53 -10.97
N THR A 87 -10.91 -18.58 -11.86
CA THR A 87 -9.82 -18.73 -12.84
C THR A 87 -8.48 -18.42 -12.16
N ARG A 88 -7.64 -19.44 -11.93
CA ARG A 88 -6.31 -19.31 -11.30
C ARG A 88 -5.22 -19.56 -12.34
N THR A 89 -4.44 -18.53 -12.65
CA THR A 89 -3.56 -18.52 -13.84
C THR A 89 -2.22 -19.26 -13.66
N PHE A 90 -1.70 -19.43 -12.43
CA PHE A 90 -0.30 -19.89 -12.24
C PHE A 90 -0.13 -20.97 -11.15
N ALA A 91 -1.12 -21.85 -10.99
CA ALA A 91 -1.18 -22.85 -9.90
C ALA A 91 -0.03 -23.89 -9.88
N HIS A 92 0.89 -23.90 -10.84
CA HIS A 92 1.84 -24.99 -11.09
C HIS A 92 3.31 -24.72 -10.66
N LEU A 93 3.61 -23.64 -9.93
CA LEU A 93 5.01 -23.21 -9.66
C LEU A 93 5.42 -23.22 -8.17
N LYS A 94 4.96 -24.22 -7.41
CA LYS A 94 5.30 -24.37 -5.97
C LYS A 94 6.71 -24.96 -5.78
N VAL A 95 7.57 -24.26 -5.03
CA VAL A 95 8.84 -24.77 -4.46
C VAL A 95 8.96 -24.22 -3.03
N GLU A 96 9.42 -25.06 -2.11
CA GLU A 96 9.45 -24.78 -0.66
C GLU A 96 10.66 -23.92 -0.24
N PRO A 97 10.59 -23.17 0.88
CA PRO A 97 11.67 -22.32 1.38
C PRO A 97 12.83 -23.12 1.99
N THR A 98 14.05 -22.59 1.86
CA THR A 98 15.25 -23.17 2.47
C THR A 98 15.53 -22.56 3.84
N LEU A 99 15.68 -23.43 4.85
CA LEU A 99 16.12 -23.09 6.20
C LEU A 99 17.61 -22.72 6.22
N MET A 100 17.92 -21.60 6.86
CA MET A 100 19.29 -21.33 7.28
C MET A 100 19.69 -22.31 8.40
N PRO A 101 20.99 -22.64 8.56
CA PRO A 101 21.47 -23.61 9.54
C PRO A 101 21.17 -23.27 11.01
N ASP A 102 20.89 -22.00 11.31
CA ASP A 102 20.56 -21.48 12.64
C ASP A 102 19.05 -21.41 12.94
N GLY A 103 18.22 -21.90 12.00
CA GLY A 103 16.76 -21.92 12.15
C GLY A 103 16.07 -20.60 11.85
N THR A 104 16.79 -19.58 11.39
CA THR A 104 16.21 -18.26 11.11
C THR A 104 15.68 -18.14 9.68
N THR A 105 14.42 -17.75 9.55
CA THR A 105 13.84 -17.21 8.30
C THR A 105 14.03 -15.69 8.30
N VAL A 106 14.86 -15.16 7.39
CA VAL A 106 15.34 -13.77 7.47
C VAL A 106 14.52 -12.82 6.59
N HIS A 107 13.88 -11.81 7.20
CA HIS A 107 13.30 -10.63 6.54
C HIS A 107 13.32 -9.40 7.49
N THR A 108 14.04 -8.29 7.19
CA THR A 108 14.11 -7.08 8.07
C THR A 108 14.32 -5.72 7.35
N GLY A 109 13.68 -4.63 7.86
CA GLY A 109 14.07 -3.21 7.68
C GLY A 109 13.02 -2.08 7.94
N SER A 110 13.36 -1.05 8.77
CA SER A 110 12.72 0.28 9.07
C SER A 110 11.59 0.37 10.14
N ARG A 111 11.77 1.14 11.24
CA ARG A 111 10.75 1.28 12.33
C ARG A 111 10.46 2.67 12.94
N ASP A 112 11.38 3.64 12.94
CA ASP A 112 11.26 4.71 13.96
C ASP A 112 10.27 5.87 13.66
N LEU A 113 9.99 6.22 12.40
CA LEU A 113 8.99 7.27 12.08
C LEU A 113 7.57 6.71 11.86
N LEU A 114 7.46 5.46 11.40
CA LEU A 114 6.17 4.81 11.15
C LEU A 114 5.43 4.51 12.46
N GLU A 115 6.17 4.23 13.54
CA GLU A 115 5.61 3.97 14.86
C GLU A 115 5.02 5.24 15.51
N GLU A 116 5.67 6.41 15.39
CA GLU A 116 5.17 7.69 15.93
C GLU A 116 3.87 8.13 15.22
N ALA A 117 3.81 7.99 13.88
CA ALA A 117 2.63 8.29 13.09
C ALA A 117 1.43 7.38 13.44
N SER A 118 1.69 6.08 13.57
CA SER A 118 0.65 5.08 13.88
C SER A 118 0.14 5.21 15.32
N THR A 119 1.04 5.49 16.27
CA THR A 119 0.69 5.73 17.68
C THR A 119 -0.15 7.01 17.82
N GLY A 120 0.27 8.10 17.17
CA GLY A 120 -0.48 9.35 17.21
C GLY A 120 -1.87 9.23 16.59
N LEU A 121 -2.02 8.47 15.49
CA LEU A 121 -3.33 8.14 14.92
C LEU A 121 -4.22 7.39 15.93
N VAL A 122 -3.69 6.34 16.55
CA VAL A 122 -4.41 5.55 17.56
C VAL A 122 -4.88 6.45 18.71
N ASP A 123 -4.04 7.37 19.18
CA ASP A 123 -4.42 8.27 20.27
C ASP A 123 -5.52 9.26 19.89
N LEU A 124 -5.61 9.68 18.63
CA LEU A 124 -6.76 10.44 18.13
C LEU A 124 -8.01 9.55 18.06
N MET A 125 -7.88 8.30 17.60
CA MET A 125 -9.00 7.36 17.52
C MET A 125 -9.61 7.03 18.89
N LYS A 126 -8.79 6.98 19.96
CA LYS A 126 -9.24 6.75 21.34
C LYS A 126 -10.18 7.85 21.87
N LEU A 127 -10.18 9.04 21.26
CA LEU A 127 -11.06 10.14 21.64
C LEU A 127 -12.52 9.90 21.22
N TYR A 128 -12.79 8.94 20.35
CA TYR A 128 -14.13 8.65 19.85
C TYR A 128 -14.83 7.58 20.69
N PRO A 129 -16.15 7.73 20.94
CA PRO A 129 -16.92 6.74 21.68
C PRO A 129 -16.94 5.40 20.93
N SER A 130 -17.17 4.30 21.65
CA SER A 130 -17.20 2.93 21.12
C SER A 130 -18.23 2.70 20.00
N THR A 131 -19.23 3.56 19.89
CA THR A 131 -20.30 3.51 18.88
C THR A 131 -19.86 3.96 17.47
N VAL A 132 -18.80 4.75 17.36
CA VAL A 132 -18.31 5.26 16.07
C VAL A 132 -17.60 4.15 15.29
N HIS A 133 -17.82 4.04 14.00
CA HIS A 133 -17.09 3.11 13.14
C HIS A 133 -15.99 3.86 12.38
N PHE A 134 -14.83 3.22 12.21
CA PHE A 134 -13.72 3.78 11.46
C PHE A 134 -13.60 3.08 10.10
N PHE A 135 -13.56 3.88 9.04
CA PHE A 135 -13.16 3.42 7.73
C PHE A 135 -11.71 3.82 7.44
N ILE A 136 -10.82 2.84 7.47
CA ILE A 136 -9.38 2.99 7.25
C ILE A 136 -9.11 2.83 5.75
N ASN A 137 -8.78 3.94 5.09
CA ASN A 137 -8.61 4.00 3.64
C ASN A 137 -7.23 3.46 3.20
N SER A 138 -6.98 2.17 3.45
CA SER A 138 -5.77 1.46 3.01
C SER A 138 -5.97 0.87 1.60
N TRP A 139 -6.14 1.74 0.61
CA TRP A 139 -6.47 1.36 -0.78
C TRP A 139 -5.27 0.79 -1.57
N THR A 140 -4.05 0.96 -1.07
CA THR A 140 -2.84 0.26 -1.54
C THR A 140 -2.13 -0.43 -0.37
N TRP A 141 -1.20 -1.32 -0.71
CA TRP A 141 -0.28 -1.95 0.25
C TRP A 141 0.73 -0.95 0.78
N GLY A 142 1.18 -1.10 2.03
CA GLY A 142 2.14 -0.22 2.70
C GLY A 142 1.57 0.57 3.87
N TYR A 143 0.35 0.26 4.32
CA TYR A 143 -0.28 0.87 5.51
C TYR A 143 -0.43 -0.13 6.67
N GLU A 144 0.23 -1.28 6.57
CA GLU A 144 0.10 -2.42 7.46
C GLU A 144 0.50 -2.09 8.89
N ASP A 145 1.48 -1.20 9.09
CA ASP A 145 1.89 -0.78 10.44
C ASP A 145 0.78 -0.02 11.16
N ALA A 146 0.04 0.86 10.46
CA ALA A 146 -1.13 1.51 11.04
C ALA A 146 -2.24 0.50 11.38
N LEU A 147 -2.49 -0.48 10.50
CA LEU A 147 -3.46 -1.55 10.76
C LEU A 147 -3.07 -2.38 11.99
N LYS A 148 -1.79 -2.75 12.11
CA LYS A 148 -1.23 -3.48 13.25
C LYS A 148 -1.34 -2.66 14.53
N SER A 149 -0.95 -1.38 14.52
CA SER A 149 -1.07 -0.50 15.68
C SER A 149 -2.51 -0.33 16.15
N ILE A 150 -3.47 -0.17 15.24
CA ILE A 150 -4.90 -0.09 15.57
C ILE A 150 -5.38 -1.40 16.21
N ALA A 151 -5.10 -2.53 15.56
CA ALA A 151 -5.56 -3.84 16.06
C ALA A 151 -5.00 -4.15 17.44
N HIS A 152 -3.71 -3.85 17.66
CA HIS A 152 -3.04 -4.00 18.94
C HIS A 152 -3.63 -3.07 20.01
N ALA A 153 -3.72 -1.77 19.74
CA ALA A 153 -4.11 -0.77 20.74
C ALA A 153 -5.56 -0.88 21.19
N PHE A 154 -6.46 -1.31 20.30
CA PHE A 154 -7.88 -1.51 20.63
C PHE A 154 -8.19 -2.96 20.99
N ASN A 155 -7.20 -3.86 20.94
CA ASN A 155 -7.38 -5.30 21.09
C ASN A 155 -8.57 -5.82 20.26
N ALA A 156 -8.62 -5.41 19.00
CA ALA A 156 -9.75 -5.63 18.11
C ALA A 156 -9.27 -6.09 16.73
N ARG A 157 -10.05 -6.97 16.11
CA ARG A 157 -9.81 -7.34 14.71
C ARG A 157 -10.28 -6.21 13.78
N ILE A 158 -9.74 -6.20 12.57
CA ILE A 158 -10.11 -5.26 11.51
C ILE A 158 -10.88 -6.03 10.44
N HIS A 159 -12.04 -5.51 10.06
CA HIS A 159 -12.80 -6.05 8.95
C HIS A 159 -12.09 -5.74 7.64
N PHE A 160 -11.75 -6.78 6.90
CA PHE A 160 -11.21 -6.69 5.54
C PHE A 160 -12.21 -7.27 4.54
N ASP A 161 -12.19 -6.77 3.31
CA ASP A 161 -12.84 -7.47 2.21
C ASP A 161 -12.18 -8.84 1.97
N ARG A 162 -12.86 -9.73 1.24
CA ARG A 162 -12.39 -11.09 0.95
C ARG A 162 -10.97 -11.10 0.40
N TYR A 163 -10.66 -10.16 -0.49
CA TYR A 163 -9.38 -10.10 -1.18
C TYR A 163 -8.25 -9.71 -0.24
N LYS A 164 -8.37 -8.56 0.47
CA LYS A 164 -7.35 -8.13 1.44
C LYS A 164 -7.13 -9.15 2.54
N LEU A 165 -8.20 -9.76 3.07
CA LEU A 165 -8.09 -10.83 4.06
C LEU A 165 -7.29 -12.02 3.51
N GLY A 166 -7.59 -12.44 2.27
CA GLY A 166 -6.89 -13.52 1.60
C GLY A 166 -5.40 -13.24 1.37
N ILE A 167 -5.02 -11.97 1.10
CA ILE A 167 -3.61 -11.57 1.01
C ILE A 167 -2.95 -11.65 2.39
N TYR A 168 -3.49 -10.95 3.40
CA TYR A 168 -2.87 -10.87 4.73
C TYR A 168 -2.76 -12.22 5.45
N GLN A 169 -3.63 -13.18 5.15
CA GLN A 169 -3.52 -14.54 5.69
C GLN A 169 -2.34 -15.34 5.12
N ASN A 170 -1.75 -14.91 4.01
CA ASN A 170 -0.75 -15.69 3.28
C ASN A 170 0.61 -15.00 3.12
N VAL A 171 0.73 -13.71 3.47
CA VAL A 171 2.03 -13.04 3.60
C VAL A 171 2.84 -13.59 4.78
N SER A 172 4.12 -13.25 4.88
CA SER A 172 5.02 -13.75 5.91
C SER A 172 4.69 -13.23 7.32
N ASP A 173 4.22 -11.99 7.45
CA ASP A 173 3.95 -11.34 8.74
C ASP A 173 2.88 -12.08 9.55
N PRO A 174 3.22 -12.71 10.69
CA PRO A 174 2.29 -13.51 11.47
C PRO A 174 1.20 -12.67 12.14
N PHE A 175 1.45 -11.40 12.43
CA PHE A 175 0.45 -10.54 13.05
C PHE A 175 -0.63 -10.14 12.03
N LEU A 176 -0.24 -9.85 10.79
CA LEU A 176 -1.20 -9.59 9.71
C LEU A 176 -2.18 -10.75 9.48
N LYS A 177 -1.74 -12.00 9.68
CA LYS A 177 -2.58 -13.18 9.54
C LYS A 177 -3.74 -13.24 10.53
N VAL A 178 -3.58 -12.64 11.71
CA VAL A 178 -4.52 -12.78 12.84
C VAL A 178 -5.36 -11.54 13.11
N ILE A 179 -4.95 -10.36 12.64
CA ILE A 179 -5.70 -9.12 12.88
C ILE A 179 -6.97 -9.01 12.01
N GLY A 180 -7.12 -9.82 10.95
CA GLY A 180 -8.24 -9.75 10.02
C GLY A 180 -9.49 -10.51 10.46
N THR A 181 -10.66 -10.00 10.08
CA THR A 181 -11.95 -10.71 10.15
C THR A 181 -12.78 -10.45 8.90
N SER A 182 -13.58 -11.43 8.49
CA SER A 182 -14.60 -11.27 7.44
C SER A 182 -15.96 -10.83 7.99
N LYS A 183 -16.13 -10.79 9.32
CA LYS A 183 -17.38 -10.43 9.99
C LYS A 183 -17.42 -8.93 10.26
N ALA A 184 -18.13 -8.18 9.43
CA ALA A 184 -18.22 -6.72 9.55
C ALA A 184 -18.82 -6.25 10.88
N ASP A 185 -19.81 -6.96 11.41
CA ASP A 185 -20.47 -6.67 12.68
C ASP A 185 -19.60 -6.94 13.93
N SER A 186 -18.52 -7.70 13.78
CA SER A 186 -17.66 -8.09 14.91
C SER A 186 -16.66 -7.02 15.35
N THR A 187 -16.60 -5.88 14.64
CA THR A 187 -15.63 -4.81 14.90
C THR A 187 -16.14 -3.47 14.41
N ARG A 188 -15.61 -2.40 15.01
CA ARG A 188 -15.82 -1.02 14.56
C ARG A 188 -14.74 -0.52 13.58
N PHE A 189 -13.74 -1.35 13.26
CA PHE A 189 -12.61 -0.98 12.40
C PHE A 189 -12.71 -1.69 11.05
N HIS A 190 -12.78 -0.94 9.96
CA HIS A 190 -12.99 -1.48 8.62
C HIS A 190 -11.97 -0.93 7.65
N ALA A 191 -11.33 -1.82 6.89
CA ALA A 191 -10.41 -1.49 5.81
C ALA A 191 -10.78 -2.27 4.53
N CYS A 192 -12.08 -2.47 4.31
CA CYS A 192 -12.62 -3.05 3.07
C CYS A 192 -12.35 -2.15 1.85
N GLU A 193 -12.63 -2.66 0.64
CA GLU A 193 -12.44 -1.95 -0.62
C GLU A 193 -13.14 -0.58 -0.60
N ARG A 194 -12.46 0.48 -1.05
CA ARG A 194 -12.96 1.86 -0.89
C ARG A 194 -14.16 2.16 -1.77
N PHE A 195 -14.27 1.48 -2.90
CA PHE A 195 -15.38 1.59 -3.84
C PHE A 195 -16.45 0.53 -3.63
N ASP A 196 -16.20 -0.45 -2.76
CA ASP A 196 -17.14 -1.52 -2.41
C ASP A 196 -17.09 -1.76 -0.90
N ARG A 197 -17.53 -0.73 -0.17
CA ARG A 197 -17.49 -0.71 1.29
C ARG A 197 -18.61 -1.60 1.85
N CYS A 198 -18.31 -2.35 2.91
CA CYS A 198 -19.35 -3.10 3.60
C CYS A 198 -20.39 -2.15 4.23
N ARG A 199 -21.63 -2.63 4.39
CA ARG A 199 -22.77 -1.83 4.88
C ARG A 199 -22.51 -1.08 6.19
N ALA A 200 -21.64 -1.62 7.06
CA ALA A 200 -21.28 -1.02 8.34
C ALA A 200 -20.62 0.37 8.21
N VAL A 201 -19.93 0.63 7.09
CA VAL A 201 -19.17 1.87 6.82
C VAL A 201 -19.44 2.48 5.44
N ALA A 202 -20.25 1.83 4.61
CA ALA A 202 -20.74 2.41 3.38
C ALA A 202 -21.78 3.49 3.71
N VAL A 203 -21.49 4.71 3.28
CA VAL A 203 -22.37 5.87 3.40
C VAL A 203 -23.06 6.13 2.05
N PRO A 204 -24.27 6.71 2.03
CA PRO A 204 -24.91 7.15 0.80
C PRO A 204 -24.03 8.13 0.01
N ASP A 205 -24.16 8.10 -1.32
CA ASP A 205 -23.49 9.07 -2.17
C ASP A 205 -23.99 10.49 -1.86
N SER A 206 -23.06 11.41 -1.66
CA SER A 206 -23.38 12.81 -1.45
C SER A 206 -23.64 13.47 -2.81
N HIS A 207 -24.73 14.22 -2.95
CA HIS A 207 -24.94 15.04 -4.15
C HIS A 207 -24.06 16.30 -4.12
N PRO A 208 -23.72 16.88 -5.29
CA PRO A 208 -22.97 18.13 -5.34
C PRO A 208 -23.66 19.23 -4.53
N GLY A 209 -22.96 19.79 -3.54
CA GLY A 209 -23.48 20.84 -2.66
C GLY A 209 -24.07 20.35 -1.33
N GLU A 210 -24.20 19.03 -1.13
CA GLU A 210 -24.63 18.46 0.14
C GLU A 210 -23.44 18.16 1.07
N PRO A 211 -23.63 18.24 2.41
CA PRO A 211 -22.63 17.79 3.36
C PRO A 211 -22.29 16.32 3.12
N PHE A 212 -21.02 15.95 3.27
CA PHE A 212 -20.60 14.55 3.19
C PHE A 212 -21.42 13.68 4.15
N ALA A 213 -22.05 12.62 3.64
CA ALA A 213 -22.75 11.67 4.48
C ALA A 213 -21.75 10.93 5.39
N THR A 214 -22.00 10.96 6.69
CA THR A 214 -21.15 10.30 7.71
C THR A 214 -21.92 9.25 8.49
N THR A 215 -23.12 8.91 8.06
CA THR A 215 -23.91 7.81 8.64
C THR A 215 -24.00 6.68 7.64
N SER A 216 -23.63 5.47 8.06
CA SER A 216 -23.65 4.29 7.19
C SER A 216 -25.06 3.74 6.95
N PHE A 217 -25.19 2.80 6.03
CA PHE A 217 -26.45 2.08 5.78
C PHE A 217 -26.94 1.25 6.98
N THR A 218 -26.11 1.05 8.01
CA THR A 218 -26.51 0.41 9.28
C THR A 218 -26.76 1.43 10.40
N GLY A 219 -26.74 2.74 10.09
CA GLY A 219 -26.95 3.80 11.07
C GLY A 219 -25.73 4.17 11.91
N ASN A 220 -24.55 3.63 11.58
CA ASN A 220 -23.32 3.92 12.33
C ASN A 220 -22.74 5.26 11.89
N ARG A 221 -22.29 6.08 12.85
CA ARG A 221 -21.42 7.23 12.51
C ARG A 221 -20.06 6.72 12.04
N VAL A 222 -19.61 7.16 10.87
CA VAL A 222 -18.38 6.76 10.22
C VAL A 222 -17.36 7.90 10.27
N VAL A 223 -16.16 7.59 10.76
CA VAL A 223 -14.99 8.46 10.71
C VAL A 223 -13.96 7.86 9.75
N TYR A 224 -13.52 8.65 8.79
CA TYR A 224 -12.55 8.21 7.78
C TYR A 224 -11.13 8.36 8.34
N VAL A 225 -10.26 7.40 8.07
CA VAL A 225 -8.82 7.52 8.31
C VAL A 225 -8.13 7.54 6.96
N ASN A 226 -7.49 8.65 6.63
CA ASN A 226 -6.78 8.85 5.38
C ASN A 226 -5.28 9.04 5.64
N PHE A 227 -4.45 8.39 4.82
CA PHE A 227 -3.00 8.53 4.90
C PHE A 227 -2.55 9.68 4.01
N THR A 228 -1.67 10.53 4.53
CA THR A 228 -1.14 11.71 3.84
C THR A 228 0.35 11.86 4.10
N ASN A 229 0.99 12.73 3.34
CA ASN A 229 2.30 13.25 3.67
C ASN A 229 2.12 14.49 4.56
N MET A 230 2.88 14.55 5.63
CA MET A 230 2.91 15.68 6.57
C MET A 230 4.29 15.66 7.23
N ASN A 231 4.88 16.83 7.47
CA ASN A 231 6.10 16.90 8.27
C ASN A 231 5.77 16.76 9.77
N LYS A 232 6.81 16.70 10.61
CA LYS A 232 6.63 16.50 12.06
C LYS A 232 5.90 17.67 12.74
N ASP A 233 6.24 18.90 12.37
CA ASP A 233 5.66 20.09 13.01
C ASP A 233 4.17 20.24 12.69
N ASP A 234 3.82 20.08 11.40
CA ASP A 234 2.43 20.06 10.93
C ASP A 234 1.64 18.93 11.61
N TRP A 235 2.27 17.79 11.88
CA TRP A 235 1.63 16.67 12.57
C TRP A 235 1.31 16.96 14.04
N GLU A 236 2.24 17.60 14.76
CA GLU A 236 1.97 18.03 16.13
C GLU A 236 0.85 19.07 16.18
N GLU A 237 0.87 20.06 15.28
CA GLU A 237 -0.19 21.07 15.19
C GLU A 237 -1.55 20.43 14.85
N TYR A 238 -1.58 19.52 13.87
CA TYR A 238 -2.79 18.80 13.48
C TYR A 238 -3.37 18.00 14.65
N LYS A 239 -2.54 17.22 15.36
CA LYS A 239 -2.98 16.46 16.55
C LYS A 239 -3.59 17.39 17.60
N ALA A 240 -2.91 18.50 17.91
CA ALA A 240 -3.40 19.46 18.89
C ALA A 240 -4.72 20.10 18.47
N SER A 241 -4.87 20.41 17.17
CA SER A 241 -6.09 20.96 16.60
C SER A 241 -7.26 19.97 16.71
N VAL A 242 -7.07 18.73 16.26
CA VAL A 242 -8.11 17.68 16.34
C VAL A 242 -8.55 17.41 17.78
N ARG A 243 -7.61 17.36 18.73
CA ARG A 243 -7.92 17.19 20.16
C ARG A 243 -8.82 18.31 20.67
N ARG A 244 -8.52 19.57 20.33
CA ARG A 244 -9.34 20.73 20.71
C ARG A 244 -10.72 20.64 20.07
N ASP A 245 -10.79 20.39 18.77
CA ASP A 245 -12.06 20.31 18.04
C ASP A 245 -12.99 19.23 18.62
N ILE A 246 -12.45 18.05 18.94
CA ILE A 246 -13.23 16.98 19.58
C ILE A 246 -13.67 17.38 20.99
N ALA A 247 -12.79 18.00 21.78
CA ALA A 247 -13.11 18.46 23.13
C ALA A 247 -14.20 19.55 23.13
N ASP A 248 -14.20 20.42 22.11
CA ASP A 248 -15.21 21.46 21.90
C ASP A 248 -16.53 20.89 21.34
N GLY A 249 -16.63 19.58 21.14
CA GLY A 249 -17.82 18.91 20.60
C GLY A 249 -18.01 19.08 19.09
N LYS A 250 -17.00 19.58 18.37
CA LYS A 250 -17.06 19.68 16.91
C LYS A 250 -17.02 18.28 16.29
N LYS A 251 -17.72 18.16 15.15
CA LYS A 251 -17.70 16.92 14.38
C LYS A 251 -16.44 16.84 13.53
N VAL A 252 -15.49 16.02 13.98
CA VAL A 252 -14.36 15.60 13.16
C VAL A 252 -14.72 14.25 12.55
N ASP A 253 -14.96 14.21 11.24
CA ASP A 253 -15.39 13.01 10.53
C ASP A 253 -14.29 12.41 9.64
N ALA A 254 -13.10 13.01 9.64
CA ALA A 254 -11.90 12.50 8.99
C ALA A 254 -10.66 12.75 9.85
N LEU A 255 -9.87 11.69 10.04
CA LEU A 255 -8.55 11.71 10.64
C LEU A 255 -7.48 11.53 9.56
N LEU A 256 -6.40 12.29 9.67
CA LEU A 256 -5.22 12.15 8.83
C LEU A 256 -4.14 11.41 9.61
N CYS A 257 -3.38 10.57 8.91
CA CYS A 257 -2.21 9.89 9.45
C CYS A 257 -1.00 10.14 8.53
N PRO A 258 0.12 10.66 9.06
CA PRO A 258 1.28 11.08 8.26
C PRO A 258 2.19 9.90 7.92
N LEU A 259 1.65 8.88 7.25
CA LEU A 259 2.39 7.69 6.87
C LEU A 259 2.93 7.85 5.44
N SER A 260 4.08 8.50 5.31
CA SER A 260 4.82 8.57 4.05
C SER A 260 5.51 7.24 3.75
N ARG A 261 5.45 6.81 2.49
CA ARG A 261 6.16 5.62 1.98
C ARG A 261 7.33 6.01 1.05
N HIS A 262 7.68 7.29 1.04
CA HIS A 262 8.81 7.84 0.32
C HIS A 262 9.64 8.72 1.26
N SER A 263 10.96 8.63 1.14
CA SER A 263 11.88 9.52 1.85
C SER A 263 11.66 10.97 1.42
N SER A 264 11.70 11.86 2.39
CA SER A 264 11.75 13.31 2.19
C SER A 264 13.08 13.73 1.56
N LEU A 265 13.14 14.94 1.02
CA LEU A 265 14.38 15.48 0.43
C LEU A 265 15.55 15.50 1.43
N PRO A 266 15.41 15.95 2.69
CA PRO A 266 16.49 15.88 3.67
C PRO A 266 16.98 14.44 3.90
N GLU A 267 16.08 13.46 4.03
CA GLU A 267 16.45 12.05 4.21
C GLU A 267 17.20 11.51 2.99
N LEU A 268 16.75 11.82 1.77
CA LEU A 268 17.45 11.44 0.55
C LEU A 268 18.85 12.07 0.48
N LEU A 269 18.99 13.35 0.85
CA LEU A 269 20.28 14.03 0.86
C LEU A 269 21.23 13.42 1.90
N GLU A 270 20.75 13.10 3.11
CA GLU A 270 21.54 12.43 4.13
C GLU A 270 21.93 11.00 3.71
N PHE A 271 21.01 10.26 3.08
CA PHE A 271 21.31 8.95 2.52
C PHE A 271 22.41 9.03 1.44
N VAL A 272 22.30 9.95 0.49
CA VAL A 272 23.33 10.14 -0.55
C VAL A 272 24.66 10.58 0.06
N LYS A 273 24.64 11.48 1.06
CA LYS A 273 25.85 11.89 1.79
C LYS A 273 26.51 10.75 2.54
N LEU A 274 25.73 9.81 3.09
CA LEU A 274 26.25 8.65 3.82
C LEU A 274 27.02 7.71 2.90
N PHE A 275 26.46 7.36 1.74
CA PHE A 275 27.08 6.42 0.81
C PHE A 275 28.10 7.06 -0.14
N ARG A 276 28.06 8.39 -0.31
CA ARG A 276 28.93 9.16 -1.20
C ARG A 276 29.11 8.50 -2.57
N PRO A 277 28.01 8.16 -3.26
CA PRO A 277 28.09 7.42 -4.50
C PRO A 277 28.78 8.27 -5.57
N HIS A 278 29.53 7.61 -6.46
CA HIS A 278 30.21 8.28 -7.57
C HIS A 278 29.22 8.84 -8.60
N HIS A 279 27.98 8.32 -8.61
CA HIS A 279 26.91 8.71 -9.50
C HIS A 279 25.53 8.48 -8.85
N VAL A 280 24.56 9.34 -9.16
CA VAL A 280 23.16 9.22 -8.69
C VAL A 280 22.26 9.44 -9.89
N GLU A 281 21.33 8.50 -10.11
CA GLU A 281 20.33 8.57 -11.17
C GLU A 281 18.94 8.55 -10.53
N PRO A 282 18.05 9.49 -10.90
CA PRO A 282 16.70 9.51 -10.35
C PRO A 282 15.85 8.39 -10.96
N ASN A 283 15.19 7.63 -10.10
CA ASN A 283 14.27 6.57 -10.53
C ASN A 283 12.91 7.11 -11.02
N THR A 284 12.55 8.32 -10.59
CA THR A 284 11.30 8.99 -10.93
C THR A 284 11.61 10.37 -11.48
N LEU A 285 11.05 10.66 -12.65
CA LEU A 285 11.13 11.97 -13.29
C LEU A 285 9.95 12.84 -12.90
N ILE A 286 10.15 14.15 -12.90
CA ILE A 286 9.12 15.12 -12.54
C ILE A 286 8.32 15.43 -13.80
N SER A 287 7.13 14.85 -13.91
CA SER A 287 6.28 14.97 -15.11
C SER A 287 6.03 16.42 -15.53
N LYS A 288 5.93 17.36 -14.58
CA LYS A 288 5.75 18.80 -14.83
C LYS A 288 6.91 19.44 -15.60
N MET A 289 8.08 18.82 -15.58
CA MET A 289 9.26 19.30 -16.31
C MET A 289 9.28 18.85 -17.78
N ASN A 290 8.30 18.06 -18.24
CA ASN A 290 8.17 17.63 -19.65
C ASN A 290 9.48 17.11 -20.26
N GLY A 291 10.25 16.37 -19.46
CA GLY A 291 11.52 15.77 -19.88
C GLY A 291 12.75 16.68 -19.81
N LEU A 292 12.64 17.92 -19.31
CA LEU A 292 13.82 18.79 -19.07
C LEU A 292 14.77 18.22 -18.03
N ASP A 293 14.27 17.41 -17.10
CA ASP A 293 15.07 16.66 -16.13
C ASP A 293 16.01 15.63 -16.77
N TRP A 294 15.72 15.16 -18.00
CA TRP A 294 16.69 14.35 -18.76
C TRP A 294 17.99 15.09 -19.06
N LEU A 295 17.98 16.43 -19.14
CA LEU A 295 19.20 17.21 -19.37
C LEU A 295 20.18 17.12 -18.20
N CYS A 296 19.66 16.83 -17.00
CA CYS A 296 20.46 16.65 -15.79
C CYS A 296 20.97 15.21 -15.64
N ILE A 297 20.51 14.29 -16.50
CA ILE A 297 20.94 12.89 -16.52
C ILE A 297 22.04 12.76 -17.56
N ARG A 298 23.20 12.25 -17.13
CA ARG A 298 24.37 12.13 -17.99
C ARG A 298 24.05 11.14 -19.11
N ARG A 299 24.14 11.58 -20.37
CA ARG A 299 24.03 10.66 -21.51
C ARG A 299 25.25 9.72 -21.48
N MET A 300 25.00 8.42 -21.35
CA MET A 300 26.00 7.37 -21.54
C MET A 300 26.09 7.00 -23.02
#